data_AF-A0A820PA06-F1
#
_entry.id   AF-A0A820PA06-F1
#
_cell.length_a   1.000
_cell.length_b   1.000
_cell.length_c   1.000
_cell.angle_alpha   90.00
_cell.angle_beta   90.00
_cell.angle_gamma   90.00
#
_symmetry.space_group_name_H-M   'P 1'
#
loop_
_entity.id
_entity.type
_entity.pdbx_description
1 polymer ?
#
loop_
_entity_poly.entity_id
_entity_poly.type
_entity_poly.pdbx_seq_one_letter_code
_entity_poly.pdbx_strand_id
1 'polypeptide(L)' 'MVDSLAPAVTNLLVRGKIVTMGIFGYEETVIDKPMRPNEIFKILYSENIFGRSIFHAVLLQELLINIAVFMNTYPVTIV' A
#
# COMPACT_ATOMS: atom_id res chain seq x y z
N MET A 1 -2.42 -5.66 15.52
CA MET A 1 -3.49 -5.09 14.68
C MET A 1 -2.84 -4.11 13.71
N VAL A 2 -2.93 -4.39 12.41
CA VAL A 2 -2.44 -3.49 11.37
C VAL A 2 -3.67 -2.75 10.88
N ASP A 3 -4.04 -1.68 11.57
CA ASP A 3 -5.28 -0.94 11.29
C ASP A 3 -4.96 0.40 10.59
N SER A 4 -3.78 0.49 9.97
CA SER A 4 -3.27 1.72 9.38
C SER A 4 -2.37 1.44 8.17
N LEU A 5 -2.48 2.32 7.17
CA LEU A 5 -1.80 2.22 5.89
C LEU A 5 -0.28 2.13 6.01
N ALA A 6 0.36 2.98 6.82
CA ALA A 6 1.81 3.01 6.90
C ALA A 6 2.42 1.75 7.55
N PRO A 7 1.87 1.24 8.67
CA PRO A 7 2.21 -0.11 9.16
C PRO A 7 1.91 -1.22 8.15
N ALA A 8 0.82 -1.13 7.39
CA ALA A 8 0.47 -2.12 6.36
C ALA A 8 1.52 -2.20 5.26
N VAL A 9 1.87 -1.06 4.66
CA VAL A 9 2.93 -0.95 3.64
C VAL A 9 4.25 -1.44 4.21
N THR A 10 4.64 -0.99 5.40
CA THR A 10 5.90 -1.44 6.04
C THR A 10 5.92 -2.96 6.22
N ASN A 11 4.83 -3.57 6.69
CA ASN A 11 4.73 -5.03 6.86
C ASN A 11 4.87 -5.80 5.55
N LEU A 12 4.34 -5.27 4.44
CA LEU A 12 4.51 -5.88 3.12
C LEU A 12 5.98 -5.81 2.68
N LEU A 13 6.64 -4.65 2.85
CA LEU A 13 8.03 -4.44 2.45
C LEU A 13 9.01 -5.33 3.22
N VAL A 14 8.89 -5.42 4.55
CA VAL A 14 9.78 -6.27 5.37
C VAL A 14 9.62 -7.77 5.08
N ARG A 15 8.54 -8.17 4.40
CA ARG A 15 8.29 -9.54 3.91
C ARG A 15 8.75 -9.74 2.46
N GLY A 16 9.62 -8.85 1.96
CA GLY A 16 10.21 -8.92 0.63
C GLY A 16 9.20 -8.70 -0.50
N LYS A 17 8.10 -7.97 -0.23
CA LYS A 17 7.15 -7.55 -1.27
C LYS A 17 7.46 -6.11 -1.67
N ILE A 18 7.07 -5.74 -2.87
CA ILE A 18 7.11 -4.37 -3.37
C ILE A 18 5.67 -3.91 -3.55
N VAL A 19 5.37 -2.66 -3.20
CA VAL A 19 4.02 -2.10 -3.30
C VAL A 19 4.00 -1.06 -4.42
N THR A 20 3.27 -1.33 -5.48
CA THR A 20 2.98 -0.34 -6.54
C THR A 20 1.60 0.25 -6.29
N MET A 21 1.51 1.58 -6.22
CA MET A 21 0.26 2.31 -6.04
C MET A 21 -0.07 3.09 -7.30
N GLY A 22 -1.21 2.79 -7.90
CA GLY A 22 -1.78 3.62 -8.96
C GLY A 22 -2.68 2.89 -9.93
N ILE A 23 -2.90 3.52 -11.07
CA ILE A 23 -3.68 2.96 -12.16
C ILE A 23 -2.71 2.40 -13.18
N PHE A 24 -2.80 1.10 -13.41
CA PHE A 24 -1.98 0.40 -14.40
C PHE A 24 -2.08 1.07 -15.78
N GLY A 25 -0.91 1.37 -16.37
CA GLY A 25 -0.82 2.05 -17.67
C GLY A 25 -0.97 3.57 -17.63
N TYR A 26 -1.07 4.16 -16.44
CA TYR A 26 -1.07 5.60 -16.21
C TYR A 26 0.04 5.96 -15.20
N GLU A 27 -0.28 6.78 -14.20
CA GLU A 27 0.63 7.16 -13.11
C GLU A 27 0.66 6.05 -12.05
N GLU A 28 1.86 5.53 -11.80
CA GLU A 28 2.13 4.53 -10.78
C GLU A 28 3.34 4.97 -9.95
N THR A 29 3.26 4.78 -8.64
CA THR A 29 4.38 5.00 -7.72
C THR A 29 4.78 3.67 -7.10
N VAL A 30 6.03 3.29 -7.29
CA VAL A 30 6.62 2.12 -6.66
C VAL A 30 7.18 2.51 -5.29
N ILE A 31 6.76 1.77 -4.27
CA ILE A 31 7.30 1.86 -2.92
C ILE A 31 8.10 0.58 -2.67
N ASP A 32 9.42 0.73 -2.61
CA ASP A 32 10.40 -0.34 -2.42
C ASP A 32 11.12 -0.27 -1.07
N LYS A 33 10.92 0.82 -0.32
CA LYS A 33 11.50 1.06 1.00
C LYS A 33 10.47 1.68 1.96
N PRO A 34 10.62 1.47 3.28
CA PRO A 34 9.74 2.11 4.26
C PRO A 34 9.79 3.64 4.12
N MET A 35 8.61 4.26 4.15
CA MET A 35 8.42 5.71 4.06
C MET A 35 7.69 6.24 5.29
N ARG A 36 7.74 7.54 5.51
CA ARG A 36 6.97 8.15 6.60
C ARG A 36 5.46 8.07 6.29
N PRO A 37 4.58 7.93 7.30
CA PRO A 37 3.14 7.84 7.06
C PRO A 37 2.58 8.98 6.19
N ASN A 38 3.08 10.20 6.41
CA ASN A 38 2.66 11.37 5.66
C ASN A 38 3.06 11.31 4.18
N GLU A 39 4.17 10.66 3.84
CA GLU A 39 4.62 10.50 2.45
C GLU A 39 3.75 9.48 1.72
N ILE A 40 3.46 8.35 2.37
CA ILE A 40 2.57 7.32 1.84
C ILE A 40 1.17 7.89 1.61
N PHE A 41 0.65 8.66 2.58
CA PHE A 41 -0.63 9.35 2.43
C PHE A 41 -0.63 10.33 1.26
N LYS A 42 0.42 11.16 1.12
CA LYS A 42 0.55 12.11 0.02
C LYS A 42 0.59 11.43 -1.34
N ILE A 43 1.28 10.29 -1.46
CA ILE A 43 1.30 9.49 -2.69
C ILE A 43 -0.13 9.03 -2.99
N LEU A 44 -0.73 8.26 -2.08
CA LEU A 44 -2.02 7.60 -2.32
C LEU A 44 -3.15 8.59 -2.64
N TYR A 45 -3.17 9.75 -1.99
CA TYR A 45 -4.21 10.77 -2.20
C TYR A 45 -3.77 11.89 -3.16
N SER A 46 -2.67 11.72 -3.88
CA SER A 46 -2.27 12.69 -4.89
C SER A 46 -3.21 12.68 -6.09
N GLU A 47 -3.39 13.85 -6.71
CA GLU A 47 -4.27 13.98 -7.88
C GLU A 47 -3.75 13.19 -9.09
N ASN A 48 -2.44 12.95 -9.15
CA ASN A 48 -1.77 12.31 -10.28
C ASN A 48 -2.15 10.83 -10.39
N ILE A 49 -2.29 10.13 -9.26
CA ILE A 49 -2.37 8.66 -9.26
C ILE A 49 -3.80 8.15 -9.48
N PHE A 50 -4.82 8.89 -9.01
CA PHE A 50 -6.24 8.49 -9.15
C PHE A 50 -7.15 9.56 -9.76
N GLY A 51 -6.60 10.60 -10.39
CA GLY A 51 -7.40 11.61 -11.09
C GLY A 51 -8.46 12.29 -10.20
N ARG A 52 -8.07 12.66 -8.97
CA ARG A 52 -8.95 13.21 -7.90
C ARG A 52 -10.02 12.26 -7.36
N SER A 53 -10.03 11.00 -7.78
CA SER A 53 -11.01 10.04 -7.29
C SER A 53 -10.61 9.49 -5.91
N ILE A 54 -11.16 10.11 -4.86
CA ILE A 54 -10.93 9.67 -3.48
C ILE A 54 -11.39 8.22 -3.22
N PHE A 55 -12.39 7.76 -3.97
CA PHE A 55 -12.90 6.39 -3.87
C PHE A 55 -11.82 5.35 -4.18
N HIS A 56 -11.05 5.54 -5.25
CA HIS A 56 -9.98 4.61 -5.62
C HIS A 56 -8.84 4.62 -4.59
N ALA A 57 -8.51 5.79 -4.04
CA ALA A 57 -7.52 5.91 -2.98
C ALA A 57 -7.95 5.15 -1.70
N VAL A 58 -9.19 5.33 -1.24
CA VAL A 58 -9.72 4.62 -0.07
C VAL A 58 -9.80 3.11 -0.34
N LEU A 59 -10.25 2.69 -1.53
CA LEU A 59 -10.31 1.28 -1.89
C LEU A 59 -8.91 0.62 -1.84
N LEU A 60 -7.90 1.26 -2.42
CA LEU A 60 -6.54 0.75 -2.39
C LEU A 60 -5.97 0.76 -0.96
N GLN A 61 -6.29 1.77 -0.14
CA GLN A 61 -5.92 1.81 1.27
C GLN A 61 -6.42 0.56 2.01
N GLU A 62 -7.73 0.29 1.92
CA GLU A 62 -8.35 -0.84 2.60
C GLU A 62 -7.83 -2.17 2.07
N LEU A 63 -7.61 -2.28 0.75
CA LEU A 63 -7.02 -3.46 0.15
C LEU A 63 -5.62 -3.75 0.70
N LEU A 64 -4.75 -2.73 0.78
CA LEU A 64 -3.40 -2.87 1.32
C LEU A 64 -3.41 -3.27 2.80
N ILE A 65 -4.28 -2.65 3.59
CA ILE A 65 -4.46 -2.99 5.01
C ILE A 65 -4.88 -4.46 5.15
N ASN A 66 -5.89 -4.89 4.41
CA ASN A 66 -6.39 -6.26 4.47
C ASN A 66 -5.36 -7.30 3.99
N ILE A 67 -4.59 -7.02 2.93
CA ILE A 67 -3.50 -7.90 2.48
C ILE A 67 -2.42 -7.99 3.56
N ALA A 68 -2.03 -6.87 4.18
CA ALA A 68 -1.03 -6.88 5.24
C ALA A 68 -1.49 -7.67 6.47
N VAL A 69 -2.78 -7.56 6.85
CA VAL A 69 -3.38 -8.37 7.90
C VAL A 69 -3.37 -9.85 7.51
N PHE A 70 -3.82 -10.19 6.30
CA PHE A 70 -3.83 -11.56 5.80
C PHE A 70 -2.44 -12.20 5.83
N MET A 71 -1.42 -11.50 5.34
CA MET A 71 -0.02 -11.95 5.35
C MET A 71 0.57 -12.11 6.76
N ASN A 72 0.06 -11.37 7.74
CA ASN A 72 0.44 -11.54 9.14
C ASN A 72 -0.23 -12.77 9.77
N THR A 73 -1.49 -13.05 9.42
CA THR A 73 -2.24 -14.20 9.93
C THR A 73 -1.80 -15.52 9.29
N TYR A 74 -1.48 -15.48 7.99
CA TYR A 74 -1.07 -16.65 7.20
C TYR A 74 0.32 -16.42 6.63
N PRO A 75 1.39 -16.66 7.40
CA PRO A 75 2.75 -16.54 6.88
C PRO A 75 2.95 -17.55 5.74
N VAL A 76 3.26 -17.04 4.55
CA VAL A 76 3.72 -17.90 3.44
C VAL A 76 5.10 -18.42 3.83
N THR A 77 5.14 -19.66 4.33
CA THR A 77 6.39 -20.40 4.51
C THR A 77 6.93 -20.73 3.12
N ILE A 78 8.01 -20.05 2.71
CA ILE A 78 8.82 -20.53 1.60
C ILE A 78 9.58 -21.74 2.14
N VAL A 79 9.11 -22.93 1.80
CA VAL A 79 9.81 -24.21 2.06
C VAL A 79 10.75 -24.50 0.91
#